data_AF-A0A7Z9UP71-F1
#
_entry.id   AF-A0A7Z9UP71-F1
#
_cell.length_a   1.000
_cell.length_b   1.000
_cell.length_c   1.000
_cell.angle_alpha   90.00
_cell.angle_beta   90.00
_cell.angle_gamma   90.00
#
_symmetry.space_group_name_H-M   'P 1'
#
loop_
_entity.id
_entity.type
_entity.pdbx_description
1 polymer ?
#
loop_
_entity_poly.entity_id
_entity_poly.type
_entity_poly.pdbx_seq_one_letter_code
_entity_poly.pdbx_strand_id
1 'polypeptide(L)'
;MLTINNPRTFDWANMPLSDCCEGNAADAYFTLKLFNLIEEKIRELGMEGLITKLIMPSLSTFSEMEYEGMLVSEDRLEEVGRHLRVSNIDEEDALYGFEEVKTSDNMASNNDLIEILYTREDAFEMYPPDRTAKGTASVSAPTLKLLLEHIEEELKRRG
;
A
#
# COMPACT_ATOMS: atom_id res chain seq x y z
N MET A 1 26.12 -9.75 6.73
CA MET A 1 25.54 -9.59 5.39
C MET A 1 26.56 -8.87 4.51
N LEU A 2 27.06 -9.53 3.46
CA LEU A 2 27.87 -8.86 2.46
C LEU A 2 27.04 -7.70 1.91
N THR A 3 27.48 -6.47 2.15
CA THR A 3 26.71 -5.27 1.78
C THR A 3 26.76 -5.12 0.27
N ILE A 4 25.83 -5.77 -0.42
CA ILE A 4 25.73 -5.72 -1.87
C ILE A 4 25.02 -4.42 -2.26
N ASN A 5 25.71 -3.59 -3.03
CA ASN A 5 25.21 -2.28 -3.46
C ASN A 5 23.98 -2.39 -4.40
N ASN A 6 23.83 -3.50 -5.14
CA ASN A 6 22.66 -3.75 -5.98
C ASN A 6 22.28 -5.24 -6.03
N PRO A 7 21.35 -5.71 -5.18
CA PRO A 7 21.00 -7.12 -5.07
C PRO A 7 20.29 -7.69 -6.30
N ARG A 8 19.80 -6.86 -7.24
CA ARG A 8 19.11 -7.33 -8.47
C ARG A 8 20.04 -7.81 -9.57
N THR A 9 21.28 -7.33 -9.59
CA THR A 9 22.26 -7.67 -10.64
C THR A 9 23.44 -8.47 -10.11
N PHE A 10 23.42 -8.79 -8.82
CA PHE A 10 24.53 -9.47 -8.17
C PHE A 10 24.42 -10.98 -8.38
N ASP A 11 25.45 -11.54 -8.99
CA ASP A 11 25.53 -12.97 -9.28
C ASP A 11 26.05 -13.73 -8.06
N TRP A 12 25.10 -14.24 -7.28
CA TRP A 12 25.39 -15.05 -6.09
C TRP A 12 26.03 -16.40 -6.41
N ALA A 13 25.73 -16.97 -7.59
CA ALA A 13 26.20 -18.30 -7.95
C ALA A 13 27.70 -18.32 -8.31
N ASN A 14 28.21 -17.22 -8.85
CA ASN A 14 29.62 -17.07 -9.24
C ASN A 14 30.46 -16.25 -8.25
N MET A 15 29.97 -16.05 -7.01
CA MET A 15 30.76 -15.37 -5.97
C MET A 15 32.01 -16.21 -5.60
N PRO A 16 33.18 -15.57 -5.37
CA PRO A 16 34.36 -16.27 -4.86
C PRO A 16 34.06 -17.01 -3.56
N LEU A 17 34.54 -18.25 -3.44
CA LEU A 17 34.30 -19.09 -2.27
C LEU A 17 34.79 -18.44 -0.97
N SER A 18 35.89 -17.68 -1.02
CA SER A 18 36.40 -16.91 0.13
C SER A 18 35.35 -15.96 0.70
N ASP A 19 34.66 -15.25 -0.18
CA ASP A 19 33.71 -14.20 0.17
C ASP A 19 32.41 -14.83 0.68
N CYS A 20 31.99 -15.94 0.08
CA CYS A 20 30.91 -16.79 0.60
C CYS A 20 31.22 -17.28 2.02
N CYS A 21 32.44 -17.78 2.27
CA CYS A 21 32.86 -18.26 3.58
C CYS A 21 32.87 -17.13 4.61
N GLU A 22 33.41 -15.96 4.27
CA GLU A 22 33.46 -14.81 5.16
C GLU A 22 32.05 -14.26 5.46
N GLY A 23 31.21 -14.11 4.45
CA GLY A 23 29.82 -13.66 4.59
C GLY A 23 28.99 -14.58 5.47
N ASN A 24 29.03 -15.89 5.20
CA ASN A 24 28.30 -16.89 5.99
C ASN A 24 28.83 -16.99 7.42
N ALA A 25 30.16 -16.90 7.61
CA ALA A 25 30.76 -16.88 8.94
C ALA A 25 30.34 -15.63 9.73
N ALA A 26 30.30 -14.47 9.07
CA ALA A 26 29.82 -13.24 9.68
C ALA A 26 28.34 -13.34 10.07
N ASP A 27 27.48 -13.87 9.20
CA ASP A 27 26.05 -14.02 9.48
C ASP A 27 25.82 -14.97 10.66
N ALA A 28 26.50 -16.11 10.71
CA ALA A 28 26.41 -17.04 11.83
C ALA A 28 26.91 -16.40 13.14
N TYR A 29 28.07 -15.73 13.10
CA TYR A 29 28.68 -15.09 14.27
C TYR A 29 27.79 -13.98 14.83
N PHE A 30 27.34 -13.06 13.98
CA PHE A 30 26.50 -11.94 14.41
C PHE A 30 25.10 -12.39 14.83
N THR A 31 24.52 -13.39 14.17
CA THR A 31 23.23 -13.96 14.59
C THR A 31 23.30 -14.50 16.02
N LEU A 32 24.33 -15.29 16.35
CA LEU A 32 24.52 -15.79 17.71
C LEU A 32 24.77 -14.66 18.71
N LYS A 33 25.59 -13.66 18.33
CA LYS A 33 25.86 -12.51 19.19
C LYS A 33 24.60 -11.69 19.48
N LEU A 34 23.76 -11.48 18.47
CA LEU A 34 22.48 -10.80 18.61
C LEU A 34 21.50 -11.61 19.44
N PHE A 35 21.44 -12.93 19.23
CA PHE A 35 20.61 -13.83 20.04
C PHE A 35 20.94 -13.67 21.52
N ASN A 36 22.22 -13.81 21.90
CA ASN A 36 22.65 -13.68 23.29
C ASN A 36 22.32 -12.30 23.90
N LEU A 37 22.40 -11.23 23.10
CA LEU A 37 22.08 -9.87 23.56
C LEU A 37 20.57 -9.64 23.73
N ILE A 38 19.75 -10.24 22.87
CA ILE A 38 18.30 -10.01 22.82
C ILE A 38 17.56 -10.96 23.76
N GLU A 39 18.09 -12.16 23.99
CA GLU A 39 17.47 -13.17 24.85
C GLU A 39 17.21 -12.63 26.26
N GLU A 40 18.18 -11.94 26.88
CA GLU A 40 17.99 -11.33 28.20
C GLU A 40 16.85 -10.31 28.20
N LYS A 41 16.78 -9.45 27.18
CA LYS A 41 15.71 -8.45 27.03
C LYS A 41 14.34 -9.07 26.83
N ILE A 42 14.25 -10.17 26.08
CA ILE A 42 13.01 -10.92 25.88
C ILE A 42 12.49 -11.46 27.22
N ARG A 43 13.39 -11.98 28.07
CA ARG A 43 13.04 -12.47 29.40
C ARG A 43 12.61 -11.32 30.32
N GLU A 44 13.34 -10.20 30.33
CA GLU A 44 12.97 -8.99 31.10
C GLU A 44 11.58 -8.46 30.75
N LEU A 45 11.19 -8.51 29.48
CA LEU A 45 9.87 -8.10 28.99
C LEU A 45 8.78 -9.16 29.21
N GLY A 46 9.11 -10.34 29.75
CA GLY A 46 8.18 -11.44 29.96
C GLY A 46 7.64 -12.07 28.67
N MET A 47 8.32 -11.86 27.53
CA MET A 47 7.85 -12.29 26.21
C MET A 47 8.32 -13.70 25.81
N GLU A 48 9.11 -14.36 26.66
CA GLU A 48 9.69 -15.68 26.39
C GLU A 48 8.62 -16.72 26.01
N GLY A 49 7.50 -16.75 26.73
CA GLY A 49 6.41 -17.69 26.44
C GLY A 49 5.76 -17.47 25.08
N LEU A 50 5.59 -16.21 24.65
CA LEU A 50 5.04 -15.88 23.33
C LEU A 50 5.99 -16.34 22.22
N ILE A 51 7.28 -16.04 22.36
CA ILE A 51 8.27 -16.39 21.34
C ILE A 51 8.44 -17.91 21.25
N THR A 52 8.65 -18.58 22.38
CA THR A 52 8.96 -20.01 22.40
C THR A 52 7.76 -20.92 22.13
N LYS A 53 6.55 -20.54 22.58
CA LYS A 53 5.36 -21.40 22.47
C LYS A 53 4.44 -21.05 21.31
N LEU A 54 4.55 -19.84 20.75
CA LEU A 54 3.71 -19.41 19.62
C LEU A 54 4.56 -19.14 18.37
N ILE A 55 5.48 -18.18 18.44
CA ILE A 55 6.19 -17.70 17.24
C ILE A 55 7.11 -18.77 16.65
N MET A 56 8.03 -19.33 17.45
CA MET A 56 9.01 -20.30 16.96
C MET A 56 8.34 -21.58 16.38
N PRO A 57 7.32 -22.17 17.02
CA PRO A 57 6.60 -23.30 16.43
C PRO A 57 5.81 -22.95 15.17
N SER A 58 5.34 -21.71 15.02
CA SER A 58 4.57 -21.30 13.83
C SER A 58 5.43 -21.16 12.57
N LEU A 59 6.75 -21.05 12.71
CA LEU A 59 7.66 -20.88 11.58
C LEU A 59 7.57 -22.02 10.56
N SER A 60 7.43 -23.28 11.03
CA SER A 60 7.27 -24.41 10.12
C SER A 60 5.97 -24.32 9.34
N THR A 61 4.86 -23.98 10.01
CA THR A 61 3.57 -23.81 9.34
C THR A 61 3.62 -22.70 8.30
N PHE A 62 4.25 -21.56 8.60
CA PHE A 62 4.40 -20.48 7.61
C PHE A 62 5.28 -20.89 6.44
N SER A 63 6.38 -21.60 6.70
CA SER A 63 7.26 -22.11 5.63
C SER A 63 6.53 -23.11 4.73
N GLU A 64 5.68 -23.97 5.30
CA GLU A 64 4.85 -24.91 4.53
C GLU A 64 3.81 -24.15 3.70
N MET A 65 3.12 -23.18 4.29
CA MET A 65 2.14 -22.34 3.58
C MET A 65 2.78 -21.57 2.41
N GLU A 66 3.98 -21.03 2.60
CA GLU A 66 4.73 -20.32 1.55
C GLU A 66 5.18 -21.27 0.43
N TYR A 67 5.61 -22.49 0.77
CA TYR A 67 6.03 -23.49 -0.20
C TYR A 67 4.86 -24.02 -1.03
N GLU A 68 3.73 -24.34 -0.39
CA GLU A 68 2.52 -24.82 -1.06
C GLU A 68 1.88 -23.71 -1.92
N GLY A 69 1.94 -22.47 -1.45
CA GLY A 69 1.39 -21.31 -2.15
C GLY A 69 -0.13 -21.38 -2.32
N MET A 70 -0.63 -20.72 -3.36
CA MET A 70 -2.05 -20.69 -3.68
C MET A 70 -2.26 -20.77 -5.19
N LEU A 71 -3.17 -21.66 -5.61
CA LEU A 71 -3.57 -21.74 -7.01
C LEU A 71 -4.52 -20.59 -7.35
N VAL A 72 -4.09 -19.71 -8.25
CA VAL A 72 -4.88 -18.58 -8.72
C VAL A 72 -5.08 -18.70 -10.23
N SER A 73 -6.30 -18.45 -10.72
CA SER A 73 -6.60 -18.49 -12.15
C SER A 73 -6.19 -17.18 -12.81
N GLU A 74 -5.12 -17.24 -13.61
CA GLU A 74 -4.62 -16.10 -14.38
C GLU A 74 -5.65 -15.60 -15.40
N ASP A 75 -6.29 -16.51 -16.14
CA ASP A 75 -7.34 -16.16 -17.12
C ASP A 75 -8.49 -15.34 -16.50
N ARG A 76 -8.91 -15.71 -15.28
CA ARG A 76 -9.96 -14.98 -14.57
C ARG A 76 -9.47 -13.62 -14.07
N LEU A 77 -8.22 -13.53 -13.59
CA LEU A 77 -7.62 -12.26 -13.21
C LEU A 77 -7.50 -11.32 -14.42
N GLU A 78 -7.14 -11.84 -15.59
CA GLU A 78 -7.05 -11.05 -16.82
C GLU A 78 -8.45 -10.58 -17.28
N GLU A 79 -9.45 -11.47 -17.25
CA GLU A 79 -10.84 -11.12 -17.57
C GLU A 79 -11.36 -10.00 -16.66
N VAL A 80 -11.17 -10.13 -15.34
CA VAL A 80 -11.55 -9.11 -14.36
C VAL A 80 -10.77 -7.82 -14.58
N GLY A 81 -9.46 -7.90 -14.81
CA GLY A 81 -8.63 -6.73 -15.10
C GLY A 81 -9.09 -5.97 -16.34
N ARG A 82 -9.51 -6.68 -17.39
CA ARG A 82 -10.09 -6.08 -18.60
C ARG A 82 -11.42 -5.39 -18.30
N HIS A 83 -12.32 -6.04 -17.55
CA HIS A 83 -13.61 -5.45 -17.21
C HIS A 83 -13.46 -4.19 -16.34
N LEU A 84 -12.57 -4.22 -15.34
CA LEU A 84 -12.27 -3.05 -14.52
C LEU A 84 -11.66 -1.92 -15.34
N ARG A 85 -10.78 -2.23 -16.29
CA ARG A 85 -10.21 -1.20 -17.18
C ARG A 85 -11.28 -0.52 -18.02
N VAL A 86 -12.20 -1.29 -18.60
CA VAL A 86 -13.31 -0.72 -19.38
C VAL A 86 -14.21 0.12 -18.49
N SER A 87 -14.62 -0.39 -17.32
CA SER A 87 -15.45 0.35 -16.36
C SER A 87 -14.80 1.67 -15.93
N ASN A 88 -13.50 1.67 -15.65
CA ASN A 88 -12.78 2.88 -15.25
C ASN A 88 -12.74 3.92 -16.39
N ILE A 89 -12.54 3.49 -17.63
CA ILE A 89 -12.56 4.39 -18.80
C ILE A 89 -13.96 4.98 -18.98
N ASP A 90 -15.00 4.14 -18.91
CA ASP A 90 -16.39 4.59 -19.08
C ASP A 90 -16.79 5.59 -17.97
N GLU A 91 -16.38 5.34 -16.72
CA GLU A 91 -16.59 6.26 -15.59
C GLU A 91 -15.80 7.57 -15.74
N GLU A 92 -14.55 7.50 -16.19
CA GLU A 92 -13.71 8.67 -16.43
C GLU A 92 -14.25 9.53 -17.60
N ASP A 93 -14.66 8.91 -18.70
CA ASP A 93 -15.30 9.59 -19.84
C ASP A 93 -16.63 10.25 -19.43
N ALA A 94 -17.41 9.62 -18.55
CA ALA A 94 -18.63 10.20 -18.02
C ALA A 94 -18.36 11.46 -17.18
N LEU A 95 -17.25 11.49 -16.43
CA LEU A 95 -16.83 12.67 -15.66
C LEU A 95 -16.41 13.83 -16.58
N TYR A 96 -15.77 13.56 -17.70
CA TYR A 96 -15.46 14.58 -18.71
C TYR A 96 -16.70 15.10 -19.48
N GLY A 97 -17.87 14.50 -19.27
CA GLY A 97 -19.13 14.98 -19.82
C GLY A 97 -19.70 16.22 -19.11
N PHE A 98 -19.19 16.57 -17.92
CA PHE A 98 -19.59 17.76 -17.18
C PHE A 98 -18.80 18.98 -17.64
N GLU A 99 -19.46 20.14 -17.80
CA GLU A 99 -18.81 21.37 -18.29
C GLU A 99 -17.73 21.88 -17.32
N GLU A 100 -17.88 21.57 -16.04
CA GLU A 100 -17.00 21.92 -14.93
C GLU A 100 -15.67 21.14 -14.95
N VAL A 101 -15.60 20.03 -15.69
CA VAL A 101 -14.44 19.12 -15.76
C VAL A 101 -13.76 19.27 -17.12
N LYS A 102 -12.44 19.50 -17.12
CA LYS A 102 -11.67 19.66 -18.35
C LYS A 102 -10.98 18.34 -18.72
N THR A 103 -10.86 18.07 -20.01
CA THR A 103 -10.15 16.87 -20.52
C THR A 103 -8.66 16.81 -20.17
N SER A 104 -8.08 17.93 -19.72
CA SER A 104 -6.70 17.98 -19.20
C SER A 104 -6.58 17.57 -17.74
N ASP A 105 -7.68 17.48 -17.00
CA ASP A 105 -7.67 17.20 -15.57
C ASP A 105 -7.44 15.71 -15.33
N ASN A 106 -6.58 15.37 -14.38
CA ASN A 106 -6.29 13.99 -14.01
C ASN A 106 -7.20 13.54 -12.84
N MET A 107 -8.16 12.64 -13.11
CA MET A 107 -9.10 12.14 -12.10
C MET A 107 -8.41 11.32 -10.98
N ALA A 108 -7.18 10.85 -11.19
CA ALA A 108 -6.39 10.17 -10.18
C ALA A 108 -5.51 11.12 -9.34
N SER A 109 -5.44 12.41 -9.69
CA SER A 109 -4.66 13.43 -8.98
C SER A 109 -5.50 14.09 -7.89
N ASN A 110 -5.07 13.94 -6.64
CA ASN A 110 -5.73 14.63 -5.52
C ASN A 110 -5.72 16.16 -5.67
N ASN A 111 -4.69 16.73 -6.30
CA ASN A 111 -4.62 18.18 -6.51
C ASN A 111 -5.68 18.64 -7.52
N ASP A 112 -5.80 17.93 -8.63
CA ASP A 112 -6.76 18.24 -9.69
C ASP A 112 -8.19 18.07 -9.16
N LEU A 113 -8.45 17.04 -8.34
CA LEU A 113 -9.75 16.86 -7.67
C LEU A 113 -10.06 17.99 -6.70
N ILE A 114 -9.08 18.49 -5.94
CA ILE A 114 -9.26 19.67 -5.07
C ILE A 114 -9.61 20.90 -5.91
N GLU A 115 -8.93 21.07 -7.04
CA GLU A 115 -9.20 22.18 -7.95
C GLU A 115 -10.61 22.10 -8.54
N ILE A 116 -10.99 20.96 -9.10
CA ILE A 116 -12.31 20.72 -9.70
C ILE A 116 -13.43 20.91 -8.69
N LEU A 117 -13.29 20.35 -7.49
CA LEU A 117 -14.38 20.32 -6.52
C LEU A 117 -14.51 21.63 -5.75
N TYR A 118 -13.40 22.33 -5.45
CA TYR A 118 -13.41 23.37 -4.41
C TYR A 118 -12.84 24.72 -4.83
N THR A 119 -11.72 24.77 -5.57
CA THR A 119 -10.93 26.01 -5.67
C THR A 119 -10.88 26.65 -7.05
N ARG A 120 -11.19 25.91 -8.12
CA ARG A 120 -11.16 26.44 -9.48
C ARG A 120 -12.46 27.20 -9.78
N GLU A 121 -12.31 28.44 -10.23
CA GLU A 121 -13.42 29.25 -10.72
C GLU A 121 -14.05 28.59 -11.97
N ASP A 122 -15.38 28.65 -12.07
CA ASP A 122 -16.20 28.00 -13.10
C ASP A 122 -16.19 26.44 -13.05
N ALA A 123 -15.73 25.85 -11.95
CA ALA A 123 -15.90 24.43 -11.66
C ALA A 123 -17.06 24.22 -10.67
N PHE A 124 -17.03 23.16 -9.85
CA PHE A 124 -18.13 22.88 -8.93
C PHE A 124 -18.19 23.82 -7.71
N GLU A 125 -17.08 24.48 -7.36
CA GLU A 125 -16.99 25.49 -6.30
C GLU A 125 -17.64 25.09 -4.97
N MET A 126 -17.59 23.80 -4.63
CA MET A 126 -18.19 23.28 -3.42
C MET A 126 -17.39 23.71 -2.19
N TYR A 127 -18.07 23.76 -1.03
CA TYR A 127 -17.38 23.99 0.21
C TYR A 127 -16.78 22.68 0.76
N PRO A 128 -15.46 22.62 1.03
CA PRO A 128 -14.83 21.39 1.50
C PRO A 128 -15.33 21.03 2.91
N PRO A 129 -15.89 19.82 3.12
CA PRO A 129 -16.39 19.40 4.44
C PRO A 129 -15.29 19.27 5.49
N ASP A 130 -14.08 18.90 5.06
CA ASP A 130 -12.94 18.67 5.94
C ASP A 130 -11.63 19.12 5.28
N ARG A 131 -10.62 19.38 6.12
CA ARG A 131 -9.29 19.85 5.72
C ARG A 131 -8.20 19.01 6.38
N THR A 132 -7.13 18.79 5.63
CA THR A 132 -5.93 18.14 6.15
C THR A 132 -5.28 18.98 7.26
N ALA A 133 -4.38 18.38 8.05
CA ALA A 133 -3.64 19.08 9.11
C ALA A 133 -2.83 20.31 8.63
N LYS A 134 -2.53 20.38 7.33
CA LYS A 134 -1.86 21.52 6.68
C LYS A 134 -2.82 22.62 6.20
N GLY A 135 -4.12 22.45 6.40
CA GLY A 135 -5.18 23.40 6.03
C GLY A 135 -5.70 23.26 4.59
N THR A 136 -5.14 22.36 3.79
CA THR A 136 -5.60 22.06 2.42
C THR A 136 -6.91 21.26 2.47
N ALA A 137 -7.84 21.54 1.56
CA ALA A 137 -9.07 20.76 1.39
C ALA A 137 -8.76 19.26 1.18
N SER A 138 -9.56 18.38 1.79
CA SER A 138 -9.36 16.94 1.71
C SER A 138 -10.24 16.33 0.63
N VAL A 139 -9.66 15.46 -0.20
CA VAL A 139 -10.38 14.60 -1.17
C VAL A 139 -10.28 13.12 -0.79
N SER A 140 -10.08 12.85 0.51
CA SER A 140 -10.09 11.48 1.02
C SER A 140 -11.49 10.85 0.85
N ALA A 141 -11.56 9.53 0.69
CA ALA A 141 -12.84 8.84 0.54
C ALA A 141 -13.87 9.16 1.64
N PRO A 142 -13.51 9.27 2.94
CA PRO A 142 -14.43 9.73 3.97
C PRO A 142 -14.99 11.14 3.73
N THR A 143 -14.14 12.08 3.30
CA THR A 143 -14.54 13.47 3.02
C THR A 143 -15.48 13.56 1.82
N LEU A 144 -15.20 12.82 0.74
CA LEU A 144 -16.06 12.77 -0.44
C LEU A 144 -17.42 12.15 -0.14
N LYS A 145 -17.47 11.16 0.76
CA LYS A 145 -18.73 10.56 1.21
C LYS A 145 -19.60 11.55 1.99
N LEU A 146 -19.00 12.32 2.91
CA LEU A 146 -19.71 13.39 3.62
C LEU A 146 -20.24 14.45 2.66
N LEU A 147 -19.44 14.82 1.65
CA LEU A 147 -19.87 15.77 0.62
C LEU A 147 -21.09 15.24 -0.16
N LEU A 148 -21.07 13.96 -0.55
CA LEU A 148 -22.19 13.31 -1.22
C LEU A 148 -23.45 13.30 -0.35
N GLU A 149 -23.33 12.94 0.94
CA GLU A 149 -24.44 12.94 1.89
C GLU A 149 -25.06 14.35 2.02
N HIS A 150 -24.24 15.40 2.13
CA HIS A 150 -24.73 16.78 2.18
C HIS A 150 -25.45 17.18 0.88
N ILE A 151 -24.94 16.78 -0.29
CA ILE A 151 -25.59 17.05 -1.58
C ILE A 151 -26.95 16.35 -1.66
N GLU A 152 -27.03 15.08 -1.27
CA GLU A 152 -28.28 14.32 -1.27
C GLU A 152 -29.32 14.92 -0.32
N GLU A 153 -28.90 15.39 0.86
CA GLU A 153 -29.78 16.08 1.81
C GLU A 153 -30.31 17.40 1.23
N GLU A 154 -29.45 18.20 0.61
CA GLU A 154 -29.87 19.46 -0.03
C GLU A 154 -30.81 19.21 -1.21
N LEU A 155 -30.55 18.20 -2.05
CA LEU A 155 -31.43 17.82 -3.15
C LEU A 155 -32.81 17.38 -2.63
N LYS A 156 -32.87 16.57 -1.57
CA LYS A 156 -34.12 16.16 -0.92
C LYS A 156 -34.90 17.32 -0.32
N ARG A 157 -34.22 18.40 0.08
CA ARG A 157 -34.85 19.58 0.67
C ARG A 157 -35.41 20.54 -0.39
N ARG A 158 -34.86 20.49 -1.61
CA ARG A 158 -35.26 21.34 -2.75
C ARG A 158 -36.30 20.67 -3.66
N GLY A 159 -36.33 19.34 -3.69
CA GLY A 159 -37.40 18.54 -4.32
C GLY A 159 -38.64 18.44 -3.44
#